data_AF-A0A958K4L6-F1
#
_entry.id   AF-A0A958K4L6-F1
#
_cell.length_a   1.000
_cell.length_b   1.000
_cell.length_c   1.000
_cell.angle_alpha   90.00
_cell.angle_beta   90.00
_cell.angle_gamma   90.00
#
_symmetry.space_group_name_H-M   'P 1'
#
loop_
_entity.id
_entity.type
_entity.pdbx_description
1 polymer ?
#
loop_
_entity_poly.entity_id
_entity_poly.type
_entity_poly.pdbx_seq_one_letter_code
_entity_poly.pdbx_strand_id
1 'polypeptide(L)'
;MQSLSPKHEKIKSYILDKSAYSIHDRGVALVQAGNIKECAKTGRQITGIVTDEDDEDFSVSFNVESRTSIRAHCDCSSDQEMEEQWCAHAVALLIQANELDFLDSESGFAPGESRYRMNSKSPVEIASMMREISEVETKPQNSAYRPEVKIFLDASEDRLGIQVLFNDEIQTQTLFDGFELQSERSLDSILLQILDDEGNWDEFQQLWYLNSSKSIERTLGLIQEYKHIYALGTKDSIRFDRTALKAKLRIEWHETSAELVMFWRLPDGSEVLKSTELLGTGPYWVLLDQVLYKISPDAARIASIFPYSSTITLSRAQVGPILEVINEGLFDKSLIDVVNPKLQPDSTVKDPKPILDLERKEIYQEQFATGDRFVIRGNLEFQYPQPPEDKNIVYLPNREQEYGYTDFLKSLGFEYESNSKSYELSGDAALDLVYKGKESFPRPWQVSGLEQIKKGLRFAELDINVTLTSSTPPKSSSKAYGIDWFDCHISLTQNSANVPLSLLFKNTKPDHDKWIKLDSGAYAMVPGGGLRQLQTSLGMLAPNFKLSNTIKTKLNSGQAISFARTNDPKVHIDSDKKLKALAKKLAEFDSIDKITPSKSFEGELRPYQSDGLSWLNFL
;
A
#
# COMPACT_ATOMS: atom_id res chain seq x y z
N MET A 1 -15.68 26.55 -10.78
CA MET A 1 -15.86 25.39 -9.88
C MET A 1 -14.52 25.08 -9.25
N GLN A 2 -14.31 25.50 -8.00
CA GLN A 2 -13.10 25.15 -7.24
C GLN A 2 -13.18 23.67 -6.88
N SER A 3 -12.10 22.90 -7.07
CA SER A 3 -12.05 21.49 -6.66
C SER A 3 -12.18 21.40 -5.15
N LEU A 4 -13.23 20.73 -4.67
CA LEU A 4 -13.42 20.43 -3.25
C LEU A 4 -12.24 19.58 -2.75
N SER A 5 -11.88 19.73 -1.47
CA SER A 5 -10.81 18.91 -0.89
C SER A 5 -11.22 17.42 -0.88
N PRO A 6 -10.26 16.47 -0.99
CA PRO A 6 -10.56 15.03 -0.99
C PRO A 6 -11.35 14.55 0.24
N LYS A 7 -11.29 15.29 1.36
CA LYS A 7 -12.07 15.00 2.58
C LYS A 7 -13.57 15.19 2.36
N HIS A 8 -13.98 16.21 1.60
CA HIS A 8 -15.39 16.46 1.28
C HIS A 8 -15.99 15.40 0.37
N GLU A 9 -15.20 14.77 -0.52
CA GLU A 9 -15.72 13.74 -1.43
C GLU A 9 -16.15 12.47 -0.70
N LYS A 10 -15.41 12.07 0.36
CA LYS A 10 -15.75 10.87 1.14
C LYS A 10 -17.06 11.03 1.89
N ILE A 11 -17.25 12.13 2.61
CA ILE A 11 -18.48 12.37 3.37
C ILE A 11 -19.66 12.59 2.44
N LYS A 12 -19.44 13.26 1.30
CA LYS A 12 -20.46 13.36 0.25
C LYS A 12 -20.88 11.98 -0.26
N SER A 13 -19.94 11.08 -0.55
CA SER A 13 -20.28 9.72 -0.98
C SER A 13 -21.05 8.94 0.09
N TYR A 14 -20.69 9.11 1.37
CA TYR A 14 -21.39 8.48 2.49
C TYR A 14 -22.82 9.01 2.66
N ILE A 15 -23.02 10.33 2.57
CA ILE A 15 -24.37 10.94 2.64
C ILE A 15 -25.24 10.46 1.47
N LEU A 16 -24.67 10.35 0.27
CA LEU A 16 -25.38 9.86 -0.91
C LEU A 16 -25.74 8.37 -0.84
N ASP A 17 -25.02 7.57 -0.03
CA ASP A 17 -25.39 6.19 0.29
C ASP A 17 -26.54 6.13 1.30
N LYS A 18 -26.55 7.04 2.28
CA LYS A 18 -27.54 7.07 3.37
C LYS A 18 -28.79 7.91 3.11
N SER A 19 -28.85 8.66 2.02
CA SER A 19 -29.98 9.53 1.70
C SER A 19 -30.22 9.64 0.21
N ALA A 20 -31.48 9.81 -0.19
CA ALA A 20 -31.80 10.17 -1.58
C ALA A 20 -31.26 11.57 -1.92
N TYR A 21 -30.94 11.80 -3.21
CA TYR A 21 -30.44 13.08 -3.70
C TYR A 21 -31.28 14.29 -3.29
N SER A 22 -32.61 14.17 -3.27
CA SER A 22 -33.51 15.25 -2.83
C SER A 22 -33.34 15.62 -1.37
N ILE A 23 -33.06 14.64 -0.50
CA ILE A 23 -32.80 14.88 0.92
C ILE A 23 -31.41 15.47 1.11
N HIS A 24 -30.41 14.98 0.37
CA HIS A 24 -29.07 15.58 0.36
C HIS A 24 -29.15 17.08 0.06
N ASP A 25 -29.87 17.47 -1.01
CA ASP A 25 -29.97 18.87 -1.43
C ASP A 25 -30.73 19.74 -0.40
N ARG A 26 -31.77 19.22 0.24
CA ARG A 26 -32.44 19.91 1.36
C ARG A 26 -31.51 20.07 2.56
N GLY A 27 -30.76 19.04 2.93
CA GLY A 27 -29.78 19.11 4.01
C GLY A 27 -28.72 20.17 3.74
N VAL A 28 -28.18 20.24 2.52
CA VAL A 28 -27.25 21.29 2.09
C VAL A 28 -27.89 22.69 2.18
N ALA A 29 -29.15 22.83 1.78
CA ALA A 29 -29.88 24.09 1.86
C ALA A 29 -30.03 24.58 3.31
N LEU A 30 -30.33 23.68 4.26
CA LEU A 30 -30.41 24.00 5.69
C LEU A 30 -29.07 24.50 6.25
N VAL A 31 -27.94 23.88 5.89
CA VAL A 31 -26.61 24.37 6.31
C VAL A 31 -26.33 25.76 5.73
N GLN A 32 -26.62 25.97 4.45
CA GLN A 32 -26.39 27.25 3.78
C GLN A 32 -27.27 28.38 4.34
N ALA A 33 -28.50 28.06 4.76
CA ALA A 33 -29.40 29.00 5.42
C ALA A 33 -28.95 29.35 6.86
N GLY A 34 -28.02 28.57 7.44
CA GLY A 34 -27.56 28.77 8.81
C GLY A 34 -28.53 28.20 9.85
N ASN A 35 -29.34 27.22 9.47
CA ASN A 35 -30.41 26.65 10.29
C ASN A 35 -29.93 25.69 11.38
N ILE A 36 -28.63 25.56 11.60
CA ILE A 36 -28.09 24.70 12.66
C ILE A 36 -27.80 25.57 13.87
N LYS A 37 -28.68 25.50 14.87
CA LYS A 37 -28.58 26.26 16.12
C LYS A 37 -27.43 25.75 16.98
N GLU A 38 -27.29 24.43 17.07
CA GLU A 38 -26.28 23.78 17.92
C GLU A 38 -25.60 22.62 17.20
N CYS A 39 -24.30 22.45 17.43
CA CYS A 39 -23.53 21.28 17.02
C CYS A 39 -22.40 21.05 18.02
N ALA A 40 -22.45 19.95 18.75
CA ALA A 40 -21.50 19.57 19.78
C ALA A 40 -21.03 18.13 19.59
N LYS A 41 -19.80 17.85 20.03
CA LYS A 41 -19.25 16.50 20.09
C LYS A 41 -18.84 16.16 21.51
N THR A 42 -19.32 15.04 22.01
CA THR A 42 -18.97 14.46 23.31
C THR A 42 -18.56 13.00 23.10
N GLY A 43 -17.24 12.74 23.13
CA GLY A 43 -16.69 11.41 22.85
C GLY A 43 -17.03 10.91 21.44
N ARG A 44 -17.82 9.84 21.35
CA ARG A 44 -18.30 9.25 20.09
C ARG A 44 -19.67 9.77 19.65
N GLN A 45 -20.31 10.60 20.47
CA GLN A 45 -21.61 11.17 20.18
C GLN A 45 -21.47 12.58 19.62
N ILE A 46 -22.18 12.88 18.54
CA ILE A 46 -22.34 14.23 18.00
C ILE A 46 -23.82 14.57 18.15
N THR A 47 -24.14 15.69 18.78
CA THR A 47 -25.52 16.16 18.95
C THR A 47 -25.68 17.55 18.36
N GLY A 48 -26.89 17.90 17.97
CA GLY A 48 -27.19 19.24 17.50
C GLY A 48 -28.67 19.48 17.32
N ILE A 49 -29.01 20.75 17.15
CA ILE A 49 -30.38 21.21 16.92
C ILE A 49 -30.42 21.85 15.53
N VAL A 50 -31.31 21.35 14.68
CA VAL A 50 -31.52 21.84 13.32
C VAL A 50 -32.94 22.38 13.20
N THR A 51 -33.06 23.64 12.80
CA THR A 51 -34.34 24.29 12.54
C THR A 51 -34.76 24.04 11.09
N ASP A 52 -35.99 23.65 10.83
CA ASP A 52 -36.44 23.42 9.46
C ASP A 52 -36.91 24.72 8.76
N GLU A 53 -37.63 24.58 7.65
CA GLU A 53 -38.19 25.72 6.89
C GLU A 53 -39.43 26.32 7.57
N ASP A 54 -40.10 25.56 8.45
CA ASP A 54 -41.29 25.95 9.20
C ASP A 54 -40.95 26.53 10.60
N ASP A 55 -39.66 26.76 10.87
CA ASP A 55 -39.09 27.27 12.12
C ASP A 55 -39.27 26.30 13.31
N GLU A 56 -39.45 25.00 13.02
CA GLU A 56 -39.48 23.93 14.04
C GLU A 56 -38.08 23.38 14.32
N ASP A 57 -37.76 23.15 15.60
CA ASP A 57 -36.46 22.66 16.04
C ASP A 57 -36.46 21.14 16.21
N PHE A 58 -35.52 20.47 15.55
CA PHE A 58 -35.33 19.03 15.65
C PHE A 58 -33.99 18.69 16.33
N SER A 59 -34.05 17.86 17.37
CA SER A 59 -32.85 17.28 17.97
C SER A 59 -32.32 16.17 17.07
N VAL A 60 -31.03 16.24 16.75
CA VAL A 60 -30.34 15.25 15.93
C VAL A 60 -29.13 14.75 16.71
N SER A 61 -28.93 13.43 16.74
CA SER A 61 -27.74 12.83 17.32
C SER A 61 -27.13 11.74 16.43
N PHE A 62 -25.80 11.68 16.44
CA PHE A 62 -25.01 10.62 15.81
C PHE A 62 -24.22 9.88 16.85
N ASN A 63 -24.18 8.56 16.74
CA ASN A 63 -23.24 7.72 17.47
C ASN A 63 -22.26 7.08 16.47
N VAL A 64 -20.98 7.41 16.59
CA VAL A 64 -19.94 6.89 15.70
C VAL A 64 -19.50 5.52 16.19
N GLU A 65 -20.05 4.47 15.56
CA GLU A 65 -19.78 3.08 15.93
C GLU A 65 -18.41 2.61 15.46
N SER A 66 -17.98 3.07 14.27
CA SER A 66 -16.71 2.68 13.66
C SER A 66 -16.20 3.75 12.69
N ARG A 67 -15.06 3.50 12.03
CA ARG A 67 -14.51 4.39 10.99
C ARG A 67 -15.40 4.50 9.74
N THR A 68 -16.37 3.61 9.58
CA THR A 68 -17.21 3.51 8.37
C THR A 68 -18.70 3.45 8.68
N SER A 69 -19.10 3.50 9.95
CA SER A 69 -20.52 3.42 10.37
C SER A 69 -20.85 4.52 11.37
N ILE A 70 -21.92 5.24 11.08
CA ILE A 70 -22.54 6.23 11.96
C ILE A 70 -24.01 5.88 12.08
N ARG A 71 -24.50 5.70 13.30
CA ARG A 71 -25.93 5.58 13.60
C ARG A 71 -26.51 6.95 13.87
N ALA A 72 -27.61 7.29 13.20
CA ALA A 72 -28.26 8.59 13.29
C ALA A 72 -29.63 8.47 13.96
N HIS A 73 -29.98 9.45 14.79
CA HIS A 73 -31.29 9.62 15.39
C HIS A 73 -31.75 11.07 15.21
N CYS A 74 -33.03 11.28 14.92
CA CYS A 74 -33.61 12.61 14.73
C CYS A 74 -35.07 12.58 15.16
N ASP A 75 -35.53 13.59 15.91
CA ASP A 75 -36.92 13.66 16.39
C ASP A 75 -37.97 13.73 15.26
N CYS A 76 -37.57 14.09 14.03
CA CYS A 76 -38.50 14.14 12.88
C CYS A 76 -38.85 12.77 12.28
N SER A 77 -38.16 11.69 12.67
CA SER A 77 -38.30 10.36 12.06
C SER A 77 -38.04 9.26 13.08
N SER A 78 -38.68 8.11 12.90
CA SER A 78 -38.42 6.95 13.76
C SER A 78 -37.03 6.35 13.51
N ASP A 79 -36.49 5.61 14.49
CA ASP A 79 -35.20 4.91 14.33
C ASP A 79 -35.21 3.96 13.13
N GLN A 80 -36.35 3.30 12.87
CA GLN A 80 -36.49 2.39 11.73
C GLN A 80 -36.44 3.13 10.40
N GLU A 81 -37.07 4.30 10.29
CA GLU A 81 -36.98 5.14 9.09
C GLU A 81 -35.57 5.67 8.88
N MET A 82 -34.86 6.03 9.96
CA MET A 82 -33.48 6.50 9.91
C MET A 82 -32.46 5.40 9.53
N GLU A 83 -32.77 4.13 9.81
CA GLU A 83 -31.98 2.99 9.32
C GLU A 83 -32.13 2.79 7.80
N GLU A 84 -33.33 3.03 7.26
CA GLU A 84 -33.59 2.92 5.83
C GLU A 84 -33.06 4.14 5.05
N GLN A 85 -33.35 5.35 5.55
CA GLN A 85 -33.00 6.60 4.88
C GLN A 85 -32.90 7.77 5.86
N TRP A 86 -31.78 8.48 5.82
CA TRP A 86 -31.58 9.66 6.65
C TRP A 86 -32.48 10.82 6.22
N CYS A 87 -32.95 11.60 7.20
CA CYS A 87 -33.70 12.83 6.99
C CYS A 87 -32.77 14.03 6.67
N ALA A 88 -33.35 15.16 6.25
CA ALA A 88 -32.58 16.36 5.89
C ALA A 88 -31.82 16.97 7.08
N HIS A 89 -32.38 16.88 8.29
CA HIS A 89 -31.75 17.38 9.53
C HIS A 89 -30.47 16.59 9.87
N ALA A 90 -30.50 15.27 9.73
CA ALA A 90 -29.31 14.43 9.88
C ALA A 90 -28.25 14.74 8.83
N VAL A 91 -28.65 14.92 7.57
CA VAL A 91 -27.68 15.34 6.55
C VAL A 91 -27.05 16.69 6.88
N ALA A 92 -27.86 17.67 7.28
CA ALA A 92 -27.39 19.01 7.65
C ALA A 92 -26.39 18.97 8.83
N LEU A 93 -26.73 18.26 9.91
CA LEU A 93 -25.84 18.14 11.07
C LEU A 93 -24.51 17.45 10.71
N LEU A 94 -24.53 16.41 9.86
CA LEU A 94 -23.29 15.71 9.49
C LEU A 94 -22.37 16.59 8.63
N ILE A 95 -22.94 17.37 7.72
CA ILE A 95 -22.18 18.35 6.91
C ILE A 95 -21.52 19.37 7.85
N GLN A 96 -22.27 19.92 8.81
CA GLN A 96 -21.75 20.87 9.78
C GLN A 96 -20.67 20.25 10.68
N ALA A 97 -20.88 19.03 11.16
CA ALA A 97 -19.90 18.30 11.95
C ALA A 97 -18.58 18.10 11.17
N ASN A 98 -18.68 17.84 9.86
CA ASN A 98 -17.51 17.78 9.00
C ASN A 98 -16.81 19.14 8.84
N GLU A 99 -17.56 20.23 8.62
CA GLU A 99 -16.99 21.58 8.53
C GLU A 99 -16.31 22.03 9.84
N LEU A 100 -16.75 21.48 10.98
CA LEU A 100 -16.15 21.70 12.29
C LEU A 100 -15.00 20.73 12.61
N ASP A 101 -14.58 19.90 11.65
CA ASP A 101 -13.54 18.87 11.78
C ASP A 101 -13.83 17.84 12.90
N PHE A 102 -15.11 17.54 13.17
CA PHE A 102 -15.48 16.53 14.17
C PHE A 102 -15.18 15.09 13.72
N LEU A 103 -14.91 14.89 12.43
CA LEU A 103 -14.77 13.57 11.77
C LEU A 103 -13.33 13.27 11.27
N ASP A 104 -12.31 14.04 11.68
CA ASP A 104 -10.95 13.85 11.13
C ASP A 104 -10.30 12.51 11.56
N SER A 105 -9.66 11.84 10.60
CA SER A 105 -9.09 10.49 10.74
C SER A 105 -7.76 10.44 11.49
N GLU A 106 -7.04 11.57 11.58
CA GLU A 106 -5.76 11.66 12.28
C GLU A 106 -5.91 12.04 13.76
N SER A 107 -6.95 12.79 14.12
CA SER A 107 -7.29 13.13 15.49
C SER A 107 -8.20 12.06 16.10
N GLY A 108 -7.76 10.80 16.10
CA GLY A 108 -8.53 9.67 16.64
C GLY A 108 -9.27 10.05 17.92
N PHE A 109 -10.53 9.63 18.03
CA PHE A 109 -11.48 9.98 19.10
C PHE A 109 -10.79 10.05 20.47
N ALA A 110 -10.30 11.24 20.84
CA ALA A 110 -9.80 11.48 22.17
C ALA A 110 -11.04 11.66 23.05
N PRO A 111 -11.29 10.75 24.02
CA PRO A 111 -12.22 11.07 25.09
C PRO A 111 -11.63 12.28 25.83
N GLY A 112 -12.38 13.37 25.95
CA GLY A 112 -12.00 14.48 26.83
C GLY A 112 -12.02 15.90 26.26
N GLU A 113 -12.07 16.12 24.94
CA GLU A 113 -12.36 17.47 24.43
C GLU A 113 -13.82 17.56 23.99
N SER A 114 -14.70 17.99 24.90
CA SER A 114 -16.00 18.55 24.54
C SER A 114 -15.76 19.84 23.75
N ARG A 115 -15.70 19.72 22.42
CA ARG A 115 -15.65 20.87 21.52
C ARG A 115 -17.06 21.40 21.36
N TYR A 116 -17.44 22.31 22.25
CA TYR A 116 -18.64 23.12 22.09
C TYR A 116 -18.28 24.32 21.19
N ARG A 117 -18.81 24.35 19.96
CA ARG A 117 -18.73 25.52 19.08
C ARG A 117 -20.14 26.04 18.86
N MET A 118 -20.56 26.98 19.71
CA MET A 118 -21.75 27.77 19.42
C MET A 118 -21.45 28.70 18.25
N ASN A 119 -22.24 28.62 17.18
CA ASN A 119 -22.30 29.66 16.16
C ASN A 119 -23.08 30.86 16.71
N SER A 120 -22.62 31.50 17.79
CA SER A 120 -23.26 32.73 18.28
C SER A 120 -22.91 33.88 17.34
N LYS A 121 -23.69 34.05 16.27
CA LYS A 121 -23.56 35.19 15.35
C LYS A 121 -24.23 36.45 15.90
N SER A 122 -24.84 36.41 17.09
CA SER A 122 -25.52 37.55 17.68
C SER A 122 -24.86 38.05 18.98
N PRO A 123 -24.49 39.36 19.07
CA PRO A 123 -24.07 40.00 20.32
C PRO A 123 -25.07 39.85 21.48
N VAL A 124 -26.35 39.57 21.19
CA VAL A 124 -27.41 39.37 22.18
C VAL A 124 -27.26 38.01 22.90
N GLU A 125 -26.89 36.96 22.17
CA GLU A 125 -26.66 35.63 22.74
C GLU A 125 -25.39 35.62 23.60
N ILE A 126 -24.34 36.31 23.16
CA ILE A 126 -23.11 36.52 23.95
C ILE A 126 -23.46 37.23 25.27
N ALA A 127 -24.32 38.25 25.22
CA ALA A 127 -24.75 38.97 26.42
C ALA A 127 -25.64 38.13 27.36
N SER A 128 -26.43 37.20 26.82
CA SER A 128 -27.23 36.25 27.61
C SER A 128 -26.34 35.24 28.32
N MET A 129 -25.36 34.69 27.60
CA MET A 129 -24.39 33.74 28.15
C MET A 129 -23.51 34.38 29.22
N MET A 130 -23.07 35.63 29.02
CA MET A 130 -22.35 36.39 30.05
C MET A 130 -23.19 36.61 31.31
N ARG A 131 -24.53 36.70 31.16
CA ARG A 131 -25.46 36.87 32.26
C ARG A 131 -25.66 35.55 33.02
N GLU A 132 -25.81 34.43 32.31
CA GLU A 132 -25.83 33.08 32.91
C GLU A 132 -24.53 32.77 33.67
N ILE A 133 -23.36 33.06 33.07
CA ILE A 133 -22.06 32.86 33.73
C ILE A 133 -21.95 33.72 35.01
N SER A 134 -22.58 34.90 35.04
CA SER A 134 -22.58 35.78 36.21
C SER A 134 -23.57 35.37 37.29
N GLU A 135 -24.58 34.55 36.96
CA GLU A 135 -25.63 34.09 37.86
C GLU A 135 -25.37 32.69 38.45
N VAL A 136 -24.31 31.99 38.00
CA VAL A 136 -23.80 30.80 38.70
C VAL A 136 -23.20 31.25 40.04
N GLU A 137 -24.04 31.30 41.07
CA GLU A 137 -23.60 31.37 42.45
C GLU A 137 -22.57 30.26 42.67
N THR A 138 -21.30 30.65 42.82
CA THR A 138 -20.24 29.76 43.28
C THR A 138 -20.64 29.29 44.68
N LYS A 139 -21.29 28.13 44.76
CA LYS A 139 -21.43 27.41 46.02
C LYS A 139 -20.04 27.37 46.65
N PRO A 140 -19.88 27.81 47.91
CA PRO A 140 -18.57 27.80 48.55
C PRO A 140 -18.02 26.39 48.44
N GLN A 141 -16.83 26.28 47.81
CA GLN A 141 -16.14 25.01 47.64
C GLN A 141 -16.17 24.28 48.99
N ASN A 142 -16.81 23.10 48.98
CA ASN A 142 -16.73 22.15 50.07
C ASN A 142 -15.25 22.04 50.48
N SER A 143 -15.01 22.08 51.78
CA SER A 143 -13.69 21.95 52.40
C SER A 143 -12.80 20.98 51.62
N ALA A 144 -11.64 21.47 51.17
CA ALA A 144 -10.52 20.74 50.60
C ALA A 144 -10.44 19.28 51.11
N TYR A 145 -10.97 18.34 50.33
CA TYR A 145 -10.91 16.92 50.65
C TYR A 145 -9.57 16.36 50.17
N ARG A 146 -8.71 15.95 51.10
CA ARG A 146 -7.38 15.36 50.83
C ARG A 146 -7.31 13.95 51.41
N PRO A 147 -7.77 12.93 50.67
CA PRO A 147 -7.76 11.56 51.16
C PRO A 147 -6.34 11.02 51.27
N GLU A 148 -6.14 10.06 52.18
CA GLU A 148 -4.99 9.17 52.12
C GLU A 148 -5.22 8.17 50.97
N VAL A 149 -4.35 8.21 49.96
CA VAL A 149 -4.48 7.35 48.77
C VAL A 149 -3.59 6.12 48.91
N LYS A 150 -4.18 4.93 48.84
CA LYS A 150 -3.49 3.64 48.77
C LYS A 150 -3.80 2.97 47.44
N ILE A 151 -2.77 2.41 46.81
CA ILE A 151 -2.88 1.77 45.50
C ILE A 151 -2.44 0.32 45.62
N PHE A 152 -3.26 -0.61 45.17
CA PHE A 152 -2.89 -2.02 45.04
C PHE A 152 -2.74 -2.38 43.57
N LEU A 153 -1.63 -3.03 43.23
CA LEU A 153 -1.31 -3.45 41.87
C LEU A 153 -1.39 -4.97 41.73
N ASP A 154 -2.14 -5.44 40.75
CA ASP A 154 -2.10 -6.81 40.26
C ASP A 154 -1.27 -6.85 38.97
N ALA A 155 -0.16 -7.58 39.02
CA ALA A 155 0.81 -7.72 37.95
C ALA A 155 0.98 -9.21 37.56
N SER A 156 -0.03 -10.03 37.81
CA SER A 156 0.03 -11.49 37.64
C SER A 156 -0.12 -11.96 36.19
N GLU A 157 -0.58 -11.11 35.28
CA GLU A 157 -0.84 -11.41 33.86
C GLU A 157 -0.22 -10.34 32.94
N ASP A 158 -0.52 -10.40 31.64
CA ASP A 158 -0.08 -9.42 30.63
C ASP A 158 -0.80 -8.05 30.74
N ARG A 159 -1.79 -7.96 31.63
CA ARG A 159 -2.55 -6.75 31.98
C ARG A 159 -2.20 -6.25 33.38
N LEU A 160 -2.42 -4.95 33.60
CA LEU A 160 -2.22 -4.33 34.91
C LEU A 160 -3.56 -4.11 35.60
N GLY A 161 -3.78 -4.81 36.72
CA GLY A 161 -4.92 -4.58 37.61
C GLY A 161 -4.58 -3.51 38.66
N ILE A 162 -5.50 -2.58 38.91
CA ILE A 162 -5.28 -1.44 39.82
C ILE A 162 -6.50 -1.27 40.73
N GLN A 163 -6.25 -1.25 42.03
CA GLN A 163 -7.21 -0.82 43.05
C GLN A 163 -6.77 0.51 43.65
N VAL A 164 -7.65 1.50 43.67
CA VAL A 164 -7.39 2.79 44.33
C VAL A 164 -8.32 2.92 45.52
N LEU A 165 -7.77 3.20 46.70
CA LEU A 165 -8.53 3.43 47.93
C LEU A 165 -8.28 4.86 48.42
N PHE A 166 -9.35 5.57 48.77
CA PHE A 166 -9.31 6.83 49.49
C PHE A 166 -9.77 6.60 50.92
N ASN A 167 -8.90 6.87 51.91
CA ASN A 167 -9.18 6.63 53.33
C ASN A 167 -9.70 5.19 53.60
N ASP A 168 -9.08 4.19 52.97
CA ASP A 168 -9.46 2.77 53.03
C ASP A 168 -10.80 2.39 52.37
N GLU A 169 -11.43 3.31 51.63
CA GLU A 169 -12.62 3.05 50.82
C GLU A 169 -12.25 2.91 49.32
N ILE A 170 -12.66 1.80 48.71
CA ILE A 170 -12.37 1.50 47.30
C ILE A 170 -13.11 2.50 46.41
N GLN A 171 -12.38 3.09 45.48
CA GLN A 171 -12.96 3.98 44.48
C GLN A 171 -13.53 3.16 43.32
N THR A 172 -14.85 3.23 43.15
CA THR A 172 -15.61 2.58 42.07
C THR A 172 -16.12 3.62 41.07
N GLN A 173 -16.40 3.18 39.84
CA GLN A 173 -17.05 4.03 38.83
C GLN A 173 -18.52 4.23 39.22
N THR A 174 -18.99 5.48 39.33
CA THR A 174 -20.45 5.73 39.38
C THR A 174 -20.95 5.99 37.96
N LEU A 175 -22.05 5.33 37.58
CA LEU A 175 -22.58 5.33 36.22
C LEU A 175 -22.99 6.72 35.69
N PHE A 176 -23.17 7.72 36.55
CA PHE A 176 -23.74 9.02 36.17
C PHE A 176 -23.05 10.26 36.75
N ASP A 177 -22.22 10.15 37.81
CA ASP A 177 -21.66 11.31 38.53
C ASP A 177 -20.11 11.34 38.60
N GLY A 178 -19.43 10.42 37.90
CA GLY A 178 -17.97 10.27 38.00
C GLY A 178 -17.56 9.51 39.27
N PHE A 179 -16.51 9.92 39.97
CA PHE A 179 -16.09 9.30 41.23
C PHE A 179 -16.79 9.96 42.43
N GLU A 180 -17.22 9.17 43.42
CA GLU A 180 -17.97 9.64 44.60
C GLU A 180 -17.25 10.74 45.38
N LEU A 181 -15.91 10.74 45.33
CA LEU A 181 -15.07 11.64 46.11
C LEU A 181 -14.01 12.28 45.20
N GLN A 182 -14.08 13.59 45.02
CA GLN A 182 -13.04 14.35 44.32
C GLN A 182 -11.94 14.76 45.31
N SER A 183 -10.73 14.26 45.11
CA SER A 183 -9.54 14.74 45.81
C SER A 183 -9.15 16.13 45.32
N GLU A 184 -8.69 16.99 46.22
CA GLU A 184 -8.11 18.30 45.86
C GLU A 184 -6.78 18.13 45.09
N ARG A 185 -6.08 17.00 45.27
CA ARG A 185 -4.82 16.75 44.57
C ARG A 185 -5.13 16.35 43.13
N SER A 186 -4.80 17.23 42.19
CA SER A 186 -5.04 17.01 40.75
C SER A 186 -4.49 15.69 40.21
N LEU A 187 -3.40 15.16 40.80
CA LEU A 187 -2.84 13.87 40.43
C LEU A 187 -3.84 12.72 40.61
N ASP A 188 -4.63 12.75 41.70
CA ASP A 188 -5.59 11.72 42.03
C ASP A 188 -6.76 11.73 41.04
N SER A 189 -7.26 12.92 40.71
CA SER A 189 -8.30 13.09 39.69
C SER A 189 -7.83 12.66 38.30
N ILE A 190 -6.58 12.97 37.93
CA ILE A 190 -5.99 12.54 36.65
C ILE A 190 -5.82 11.02 36.62
N LEU A 191 -5.36 10.39 37.70
CA LEU A 191 -5.22 8.94 37.79
C LEU A 191 -6.59 8.26 37.61
N LEU A 192 -7.58 8.69 38.38
CA LEU A 192 -8.94 8.15 38.31
C LEU A 192 -9.56 8.35 36.91
N GLN A 193 -9.35 9.52 36.29
CA GLN A 193 -9.79 9.79 34.92
C GLN A 193 -9.14 8.85 33.89
N ILE A 194 -7.83 8.58 33.99
CA ILE A 194 -7.16 7.64 33.08
C ILE A 194 -7.70 6.22 33.26
N LEU A 195 -7.99 5.81 34.50
CA LEU A 195 -8.61 4.51 34.77
C LEU A 195 -10.01 4.43 34.17
N ASP A 196 -10.79 5.51 34.27
CA ASP A 196 -12.15 5.61 33.69
C ASP A 196 -12.14 5.59 32.15
N ASP A 197 -11.24 6.36 31.54
CA ASP A 197 -11.15 6.52 30.08
C ASP A 197 -10.53 5.28 29.38
N GLU A 198 -9.54 4.64 30.01
CA GLU A 198 -8.70 3.62 29.37
C GLU A 198 -8.78 2.23 30.05
N GLY A 199 -9.36 2.13 31.24
CA GLY A 199 -9.47 0.90 32.01
C GLY A 199 -10.83 0.20 31.87
N ASN A 200 -10.81 -1.11 32.09
CA ASN A 200 -12.02 -1.91 32.22
C ASN A 200 -12.24 -2.26 33.69
N TRP A 201 -13.33 -1.80 34.28
CA TRP A 201 -13.71 -2.12 35.65
C TRP A 201 -14.21 -3.57 35.78
N ASP A 202 -13.64 -4.33 36.73
CA ASP A 202 -14.11 -5.65 37.13
C ASP A 202 -14.87 -5.54 38.46
N GLU A 203 -16.19 -5.69 38.42
CA GLU A 203 -17.06 -5.57 39.60
C GLU A 203 -16.79 -6.66 40.66
N PHE A 204 -16.39 -7.86 40.24
CA PHE A 204 -16.19 -9.00 41.16
C PHE A 204 -14.90 -8.84 41.96
N GLN A 205 -13.86 -8.36 41.30
CA GLN A 205 -12.55 -8.17 41.93
C GLN A 205 -12.36 -6.74 42.47
N GLN A 206 -13.22 -5.81 42.07
CA GLN A 206 -13.13 -4.39 42.37
C GLN A 206 -11.78 -3.80 41.93
N LEU A 207 -11.41 -4.06 40.68
CA LEU A 207 -10.14 -3.66 40.06
C LEU A 207 -10.38 -3.02 38.71
N TRP A 208 -9.53 -2.06 38.36
CA TRP A 208 -9.40 -1.55 37.00
C TRP A 208 -8.33 -2.32 36.25
N TYR A 209 -8.67 -2.89 35.11
CA TYR A 209 -7.73 -3.58 34.22
C TYR A 209 -7.33 -2.73 33.03
N LEU A 210 -6.03 -2.50 32.89
CA LEU A 210 -5.42 -1.83 31.73
C LEU A 210 -4.72 -2.86 30.84
N ASN A 211 -5.11 -2.90 29.57
CA ASN A 211 -4.57 -3.85 28.59
C ASN A 211 -3.62 -3.18 27.58
N SER A 212 -3.73 -1.85 27.41
CA SER A 212 -2.94 -1.11 26.43
C SER A 212 -1.60 -0.69 27.02
N SER A 213 -0.51 -0.90 26.30
CA SER A 213 0.85 -0.54 26.75
C SER A 213 0.98 0.95 27.05
N LYS A 214 0.29 1.79 26.27
CA LYS A 214 0.28 3.24 26.43
C LYS A 214 -0.43 3.64 27.73
N SER A 215 -1.52 2.96 28.04
CA SER A 215 -2.29 3.16 29.27
C SER A 215 -1.49 2.72 30.49
N ILE A 216 -0.90 1.53 30.42
CA ILE A 216 -0.04 0.99 31.48
C ILE A 216 1.13 1.94 31.75
N GLU A 217 1.83 2.43 30.70
CA GLU A 217 2.96 3.34 30.86
C GLU A 217 2.55 4.67 31.52
N ARG A 218 1.44 5.27 31.05
CA ARG A 218 0.92 6.52 31.62
C ARG A 218 0.54 6.34 33.09
N THR A 219 -0.21 5.28 33.38
CA THR A 219 -0.72 5.01 34.71
C THR A 219 0.41 4.69 35.69
N LEU A 220 1.33 3.80 35.35
CA LEU A 220 2.50 3.52 36.19
C LEU A 220 3.41 4.75 36.37
N GLY A 221 3.52 5.58 35.34
CA GLY A 221 4.22 6.86 35.40
C GLY A 221 3.62 7.89 36.37
N LEU A 222 2.32 7.80 36.67
CA LEU A 222 1.66 8.58 37.71
C LEU A 222 1.74 7.89 39.08
N ILE A 223 1.51 6.57 39.10
CA ILE A 223 1.47 5.76 40.32
C ILE A 223 2.79 5.84 41.09
N GLN A 224 3.94 5.94 40.41
CA GLN A 224 5.25 6.10 41.07
C GLN A 224 5.36 7.33 42.00
N GLU A 225 4.47 8.33 41.87
CA GLU A 225 4.43 9.54 42.71
C GLU A 225 3.57 9.36 43.99
N TYR A 226 3.06 8.15 44.23
CA TYR A 226 2.29 7.78 45.43
C TYR A 226 3.20 7.11 46.48
N LYS A 227 2.89 7.31 47.76
CA LYS A 227 3.67 6.76 48.87
C LYS A 227 3.27 5.34 49.25
N HIS A 228 2.00 5.01 49.07
CA HIS A 228 1.38 3.79 49.58
C HIS A 228 0.95 2.90 48.41
N ILE A 229 1.91 2.13 47.90
CA ILE A 229 1.72 1.24 46.76
C ILE A 229 2.02 -0.18 47.23
N TYR A 230 1.11 -1.10 46.97
CA TYR A 230 1.16 -2.47 47.48
C TYR A 230 0.88 -3.50 46.39
N ALA A 231 1.44 -4.70 46.52
CA ALA A 231 1.07 -5.83 45.68
C ALA A 231 -0.30 -6.38 46.11
N LEU A 232 -1.19 -6.60 45.14
CA LEU A 232 -2.46 -7.24 45.39
C LEU A 232 -2.22 -8.69 45.85
N GLY A 233 -2.86 -9.10 46.96
CA GLY A 233 -2.69 -10.42 47.56
C GLY A 233 -1.71 -10.44 48.73
N THR A 234 -0.42 -10.13 48.53
CA THR A 234 0.58 -10.18 49.63
C THR A 234 0.53 -8.94 50.52
N LYS A 235 0.07 -7.79 49.99
CA LYS A 235 0.11 -6.46 50.64
C LYS A 235 1.53 -5.97 50.94
N ASP A 236 2.54 -6.55 50.29
CA ASP A 236 3.91 -6.03 50.37
C ASP A 236 4.01 -4.69 49.65
N SER A 237 4.87 -3.80 50.16
CA SER A 237 5.09 -2.49 49.52
C SER A 237 5.87 -2.65 48.22
N ILE A 238 5.32 -2.10 47.14
CA ILE A 238 5.99 -2.02 45.83
C ILE A 238 6.79 -0.72 45.76
N ARG A 239 8.02 -0.81 45.24
CA ARG A 239 8.88 0.35 44.97
C ARG A 239 9.09 0.51 43.48
N PHE A 240 9.35 1.74 43.03
CA PHE A 240 9.71 2.03 41.65
C PHE A 240 11.20 2.35 41.57
N ASP A 241 11.90 1.74 40.61
CA ASP A 241 13.25 2.16 40.26
C ASP A 241 13.21 3.00 38.99
N ARG A 242 13.87 4.16 39.02
CA ARG A 242 13.95 5.08 37.88
C ARG A 242 14.98 4.63 36.84
N THR A 243 15.85 3.71 37.20
CA THR A 243 16.88 3.15 36.33
C THR A 243 16.25 2.13 35.40
N ALA A 244 16.41 2.34 34.10
CA ALA A 244 15.89 1.40 33.12
C ALA A 244 16.62 0.05 33.24
N LEU A 245 15.86 -1.02 33.43
CA LEU A 245 16.37 -2.38 33.51
C LEU A 245 16.91 -2.81 32.14
N LYS A 246 18.10 -3.41 32.18
CA LYS A 246 18.74 -3.98 30.99
C LYS A 246 18.50 -5.48 30.97
N ALA A 247 18.65 -6.08 29.80
CA ALA A 247 18.64 -7.53 29.66
C ALA A 247 19.89 -7.99 28.94
N LYS A 248 20.22 -9.26 29.15
CA LYS A 248 21.35 -9.93 28.54
C LYS A 248 20.87 -11.25 27.97
N LEU A 249 21.26 -11.54 26.74
CA LEU A 249 21.01 -12.80 26.06
C LEU A 249 22.26 -13.67 26.18
N ARG A 250 22.13 -14.86 26.71
CA ARG A 250 23.19 -15.87 26.75
C ARG A 250 22.90 -16.94 25.72
N ILE A 251 23.87 -17.22 24.86
CA ILE A 251 23.82 -18.27 23.86
C ILE A 251 24.75 -19.37 24.33
N GLU A 252 24.19 -20.47 24.83
CA GLU A 252 24.93 -21.63 25.30
C GLU A 252 24.95 -22.71 24.22
N TRP A 253 26.15 -23.03 23.72
CA TRP A 253 26.31 -24.09 22.73
C TRP A 253 26.44 -25.45 23.40
N HIS A 254 25.67 -26.43 22.90
CA HIS A 254 25.76 -27.85 23.24
C HIS A 254 26.23 -28.65 22.02
N GLU A 255 26.46 -29.95 22.20
CA GLU A 255 26.97 -30.81 21.11
C GLU A 255 26.02 -30.87 19.90
N THR A 256 24.69 -30.83 20.12
CA THR A 256 23.67 -31.01 19.06
C THR A 256 22.66 -29.87 18.98
N SER A 257 22.71 -28.91 19.90
CA SER A 257 21.75 -27.82 20.03
C SER A 257 22.42 -26.54 20.57
N ALA A 258 21.66 -25.45 20.57
CA ALA A 258 22.01 -24.24 21.31
C ALA A 258 20.84 -23.84 22.20
N GLU A 259 21.13 -23.38 23.41
CA GLU A 259 20.15 -22.78 24.31
C GLU A 259 20.34 -21.27 24.35
N LEU A 260 19.25 -20.55 24.13
CA LEU A 260 19.18 -19.11 24.33
C LEU A 260 18.55 -18.87 25.69
N VAL A 261 19.23 -18.15 26.58
CA VAL A 261 18.77 -17.87 27.94
C VAL A 261 18.78 -16.37 28.18
N MET A 262 17.69 -15.83 28.69
CA MET A 262 17.57 -14.40 28.99
C MET A 262 17.74 -14.10 30.48
N PHE A 263 18.57 -13.11 30.79
CA PHE A 263 18.77 -12.56 32.12
C PHE A 263 18.38 -11.08 32.17
N TRP A 264 17.71 -10.68 33.24
CA TRP A 264 17.61 -9.29 33.66
C TRP A 264 18.91 -8.87 34.33
N ARG A 265 19.43 -7.69 33.96
CA ARG A 265 20.60 -7.10 34.60
C ARG A 265 20.17 -5.94 35.47
N LEU A 266 20.20 -6.16 36.78
CA LEU A 266 19.81 -5.19 37.80
C LEU A 266 20.80 -4.00 37.84
N PRO A 267 20.40 -2.84 38.40
CA PRO A 267 21.26 -1.65 38.49
C PRO A 267 22.56 -1.87 39.27
N ASP A 268 22.57 -2.82 40.21
CA ASP A 268 23.76 -3.22 40.98
C ASP A 268 24.74 -4.11 40.17
N GLY A 269 24.36 -4.49 38.95
CA GLY A 269 25.13 -5.34 38.05
C GLY A 269 24.86 -6.83 38.18
N SER A 270 24.03 -7.25 39.13
CA SER A 270 23.63 -8.67 39.27
C SER A 270 22.70 -9.10 38.13
N GLU A 271 22.70 -10.39 37.83
CA GLU A 271 21.91 -11.01 36.77
C GLU A 271 20.85 -11.94 37.39
N VAL A 272 19.59 -11.76 37.03
CA VAL A 272 18.45 -12.57 37.48
C VAL A 272 17.82 -13.22 36.26
N LEU A 273 17.59 -14.53 36.31
CA LEU A 273 16.90 -15.25 35.23
C LEU A 273 15.51 -14.67 35.03
N LYS A 274 15.08 -14.46 33.78
CA LYS A 274 13.68 -14.05 33.53
C LYS A 274 12.73 -15.13 34.09
N SER A 275 11.91 -14.76 35.05
CA SER A 275 10.89 -15.63 35.65
C SER A 275 9.49 -15.01 35.61
N THR A 276 9.43 -13.70 35.39
CA THR A 276 8.20 -12.91 35.41
C THR A 276 7.76 -12.55 33.99
N GLU A 277 6.45 -12.39 33.84
CA GLU A 277 5.83 -11.88 32.62
C GLU A 277 6.06 -10.38 32.50
N LEU A 278 5.99 -9.88 31.26
CA LEU A 278 6.09 -8.46 30.98
C LEU A 278 4.70 -7.84 31.13
N LEU A 279 4.63 -6.65 31.71
CA LEU A 279 3.36 -5.91 31.80
C LEU A 279 3.14 -5.12 30.50
N GLY A 280 2.06 -5.43 29.79
CA GLY A 280 1.62 -4.76 28.57
C GLY A 280 2.26 -5.28 27.26
N THR A 281 1.74 -4.81 26.12
CA THR A 281 2.18 -5.20 24.76
C THR A 281 3.24 -4.25 24.16
N GLY A 282 4.01 -3.54 24.99
CA GLY A 282 4.95 -2.46 24.62
C GLY A 282 5.52 -1.75 25.85
N PRO A 283 6.37 -0.71 25.69
CA PRO A 283 7.58 -0.46 26.51
C PRO A 283 7.47 -0.97 27.95
N TYR A 284 8.02 -2.17 28.12
CA TYR A 284 7.64 -3.12 29.14
C TYR A 284 8.06 -2.66 30.54
N TRP A 285 7.14 -2.73 31.48
CA TRP A 285 7.49 -2.75 32.90
C TRP A 285 7.61 -4.19 33.36
N VAL A 286 8.43 -4.42 34.38
CA VAL A 286 8.53 -5.73 35.03
C VAL A 286 8.59 -5.55 36.54
N LEU A 287 7.84 -6.38 37.26
CA LEU A 287 7.89 -6.46 38.72
C LEU A 287 8.88 -7.57 39.11
N LEU A 288 9.97 -7.20 39.78
CA LEU A 288 10.98 -8.13 40.29
C LEU A 288 11.21 -7.85 41.78
N ASP A 289 10.99 -8.84 42.64
CA ASP A 289 11.19 -8.75 44.09
C ASP A 289 10.55 -7.48 44.73
N GLN A 290 9.29 -7.20 44.37
CA GLN A 290 8.54 -6.01 44.79
C GLN A 290 9.10 -4.67 44.30
N VAL A 291 9.98 -4.68 43.31
CA VAL A 291 10.47 -3.48 42.62
C VAL A 291 10.00 -3.49 41.18
N LEU A 292 9.30 -2.43 40.80
CA LEU A 292 8.75 -2.25 39.47
C LEU A 292 9.75 -1.43 38.64
N TYR A 293 10.30 -2.06 37.61
CA TYR A 293 11.34 -1.49 36.75
C TYR A 293 10.77 -1.15 35.39
N LYS A 294 11.14 0.02 34.87
CA LYS A 294 10.98 0.33 33.44
C LYS A 294 12.05 -0.43 32.66
N ILE A 295 11.70 -1.13 31.59
CA ILE A 295 12.67 -1.87 30.78
C ILE A 295 13.24 -0.97 29.67
N SER A 296 14.53 -1.08 29.41
CA SER A 296 15.19 -0.37 28.30
C SER A 296 14.77 -0.90 26.92
N PRO A 297 14.83 -0.11 25.84
CA PRO A 297 14.42 -0.55 24.50
C PRO A 297 15.14 -1.81 23.98
N ASP A 298 16.42 -1.96 24.27
CA ASP A 298 17.18 -3.15 23.86
C ASP A 298 16.74 -4.39 24.64
N ALA A 299 16.51 -4.22 25.94
CA ALA A 299 16.03 -5.28 26.82
C ALA A 299 14.62 -5.73 26.44
N ALA A 300 13.76 -4.78 26.03
CA ALA A 300 12.44 -5.06 25.48
C ALA A 300 12.50 -5.94 24.22
N ARG A 301 13.44 -5.68 23.31
CA ARG A 301 13.66 -6.49 22.10
C ARG A 301 14.19 -7.89 22.41
N ILE A 302 15.06 -8.02 23.41
CA ILE A 302 15.51 -9.34 23.87
C ILE A 302 14.32 -10.08 24.49
N ALA A 303 13.55 -9.42 25.35
CA ALA A 303 12.41 -10.00 26.03
C ALA A 303 11.31 -10.49 25.08
N SER A 304 11.09 -9.80 23.95
CA SER A 304 10.10 -10.22 22.96
C SER A 304 10.42 -11.55 22.27
N ILE A 305 11.67 -12.01 22.34
CA ILE A 305 12.05 -13.35 21.87
C ILE A 305 11.48 -14.42 22.81
N PHE A 306 11.24 -14.08 24.08
CA PHE A 306 10.89 -14.98 25.18
C PHE A 306 9.51 -14.63 25.79
N PRO A 307 8.40 -14.80 25.05
CA PRO A 307 7.08 -14.40 25.54
C PRO A 307 6.69 -15.16 26.82
N TYR A 308 6.89 -16.48 26.85
CA TYR A 308 6.41 -17.35 27.93
C TYR A 308 7.49 -18.13 28.69
N SER A 309 8.73 -18.08 28.21
CA SER A 309 9.85 -18.77 28.84
C SER A 309 10.99 -17.78 29.12
N SER A 310 12.09 -18.28 29.67
CA SER A 310 13.39 -17.59 29.69
C SER A 310 14.45 -18.33 28.90
N THR A 311 14.12 -19.53 28.43
CA THR A 311 15.00 -20.40 27.66
C THR A 311 14.31 -20.85 26.39
N ILE A 312 15.07 -20.88 25.29
CA ILE A 312 14.66 -21.45 24.00
C ILE A 312 15.77 -22.38 23.54
N THR A 313 15.41 -23.64 23.26
CA THR A 313 16.34 -24.62 22.72
C THR A 313 16.18 -24.68 21.20
N LEU A 314 17.27 -24.47 20.48
CA LEU A 314 17.34 -24.51 19.02
C LEU A 314 18.13 -25.74 18.58
N SER A 315 17.58 -26.49 17.63
CA SER A 315 18.32 -27.57 16.97
C SER A 315 19.42 -27.01 16.06
N ARG A 316 20.41 -27.85 15.72
CA ARG A 316 21.49 -27.46 14.79
C ARG A 316 20.99 -26.92 13.44
N ALA A 317 19.84 -27.37 12.95
CA ALA A 317 19.28 -26.85 11.70
C ALA A 317 18.73 -25.42 11.82
N GLN A 318 18.42 -24.97 13.04
CA GLN A 318 17.78 -23.67 13.31
C GLN A 318 18.76 -22.57 13.73
N VAL A 319 20.02 -22.91 14.06
CA VAL A 319 21.02 -21.94 14.54
C VAL A 319 21.68 -21.12 13.43
N GLY A 320 21.42 -21.43 12.16
CA GLY A 320 22.02 -20.75 11.00
C GLY A 320 21.97 -19.22 11.08
N PRO A 321 20.79 -18.60 11.29
CA PRO A 321 20.67 -17.14 11.40
C PRO A 321 21.49 -16.54 12.57
N ILE A 322 21.65 -17.29 13.66
CA ILE A 322 22.44 -16.84 14.82
C ILE A 322 23.93 -16.83 14.48
N LEU A 323 24.40 -17.87 13.78
CA LEU A 323 25.78 -17.96 13.33
C LEU A 323 26.11 -16.86 12.30
N GLU A 324 25.18 -16.51 11.42
CA GLU A 324 25.31 -15.38 10.47
C GLU A 324 25.68 -14.09 11.23
N VAL A 325 24.88 -13.73 12.24
CA VAL A 325 25.11 -12.53 13.07
C VAL A 325 26.41 -12.61 13.88
N ILE A 326 26.70 -13.77 14.48
CA ILE A 326 27.89 -13.95 15.32
C ILE A 326 29.17 -13.84 14.48
N ASN A 327 29.21 -14.47 13.31
CA ASN A 327 30.39 -14.51 12.45
C ASN A 327 30.71 -13.15 11.83
N GLU A 328 29.68 -12.39 11.47
CA GLU A 328 29.85 -11.03 10.96
C GLU A 328 30.18 -10.02 12.07
N GLY A 329 30.09 -10.44 13.34
CA GLY A 329 30.35 -9.58 14.49
C GLY A 329 29.31 -8.47 14.66
N LEU A 330 28.11 -8.65 14.10
CA LEU A 330 27.02 -7.67 14.09
C LEU A 330 26.18 -7.68 15.37
N PHE A 331 26.82 -7.83 16.52
CA PHE A 331 26.14 -7.81 17.81
C PHE A 331 26.93 -7.06 18.88
N ASP A 332 26.20 -6.51 19.86
CA ASP A 332 26.80 -5.87 21.03
C ASP A 332 27.20 -6.93 22.06
N LYS A 333 28.51 -7.07 22.28
CA LYS A 333 29.09 -7.99 23.28
C LYS A 333 28.69 -7.67 24.71
N SER A 334 28.16 -6.48 24.98
CA SER A 334 27.64 -6.12 26.31
C SER A 334 26.24 -6.68 26.56
N LEU A 335 25.49 -6.98 25.49
CA LEU A 335 24.12 -7.51 25.53
C LEU A 335 24.08 -9.02 25.28
N ILE A 336 25.03 -9.58 24.54
CA ILE A 336 25.05 -11.01 24.19
C ILE A 336 26.32 -11.68 24.70
N ASP A 337 26.14 -12.71 25.53
CA ASP A 337 27.19 -13.62 25.98
C ASP A 337 27.15 -14.92 25.19
N VAL A 338 28.30 -15.38 24.69
CA VAL A 338 28.43 -16.70 24.08
C VAL A 338 29.15 -17.64 25.04
N VAL A 339 28.47 -18.70 25.47
CA VAL A 339 28.98 -19.72 26.39
C VAL A 339 29.33 -20.98 25.59
N ASN A 340 30.44 -21.61 25.97
CA ASN A 340 31.02 -22.75 25.25
C ASN A 340 31.29 -22.49 23.76
N PRO A 341 31.98 -21.41 23.36
CA PRO A 341 32.23 -21.09 21.95
C PRO A 341 32.99 -22.21 21.19
N LYS A 342 33.70 -23.08 21.90
CA LYS A 342 34.35 -24.27 21.33
C LYS A 342 33.39 -25.34 20.81
N LEU A 343 32.13 -25.34 21.26
CA LEU A 343 31.07 -26.25 20.80
C LEU A 343 30.23 -25.64 19.68
N GLN A 344 30.43 -24.35 19.38
CA GLN A 344 29.79 -23.68 18.27
C GLN A 344 30.08 -24.44 16.97
N PRO A 345 29.06 -24.77 16.17
CA PRO A 345 29.26 -25.44 14.89
C PRO A 345 30.04 -24.54 13.93
N ASP A 346 30.91 -25.14 13.14
CA ASP A 346 31.55 -24.46 12.03
C ASP A 346 30.49 -24.06 11.00
N SER A 347 30.63 -22.89 10.41
CA SER A 347 29.68 -22.40 9.41
C SER A 347 30.34 -22.26 8.05
N THR A 348 29.67 -22.71 6.98
CA THR A 348 30.13 -22.46 5.61
C THR A 348 29.01 -21.93 4.75
N VAL A 349 29.26 -20.84 4.03
CA VAL A 349 28.31 -20.28 3.07
C VAL A 349 28.14 -21.23 1.88
N LYS A 350 26.89 -21.48 1.46
CA LYS A 350 26.56 -22.30 0.28
C LYS A 350 25.64 -21.55 -0.65
N ASP A 351 25.79 -21.81 -1.94
CA ASP A 351 24.94 -21.21 -2.97
C ASP A 351 23.56 -21.88 -2.99
N PRO A 352 22.48 -21.08 -3.07
CA PRO A 352 21.14 -21.62 -3.21
C PRO A 352 20.85 -22.13 -4.61
N LYS A 353 19.94 -23.09 -4.69
CA LYS A 353 19.20 -23.42 -5.92
C LYS A 353 17.85 -22.69 -5.90
N PRO A 354 17.59 -21.75 -6.83
CA PRO A 354 16.32 -21.06 -6.88
C PRO A 354 15.24 -21.96 -7.49
N ILE A 355 14.17 -22.17 -6.75
CA ILE A 355 12.97 -22.89 -7.15
C ILE A 355 11.87 -21.85 -7.35
N LEU A 356 11.35 -21.75 -8.57
CA LEU A 356 10.29 -20.80 -8.91
C LEU A 356 9.05 -21.58 -9.34
N ASP A 357 8.00 -21.48 -8.54
CA ASP A 357 6.70 -22.05 -8.90
C ASP A 357 5.80 -20.97 -9.48
N LEU A 358 5.33 -21.17 -10.70
CA LEU A 358 4.54 -20.19 -11.46
C LEU A 358 3.10 -20.66 -11.61
N GLU A 359 2.16 -19.83 -11.18
CA GLU A 359 0.72 -20.06 -11.34
C GLU A 359 0.05 -18.91 -12.09
N ARG A 360 -1.01 -19.21 -12.84
CA ARG A 360 -1.84 -18.17 -13.44
C ARG A 360 -2.80 -17.64 -12.38
N LYS A 361 -2.78 -16.34 -12.12
CA LYS A 361 -3.71 -15.69 -11.20
C LYS A 361 -5.03 -15.42 -11.94
N GLU A 362 -6.10 -16.06 -11.51
CA GLU A 362 -7.45 -15.77 -11.99
C GLU A 362 -7.97 -14.53 -11.24
N ILE A 363 -8.04 -13.40 -11.92
CA ILE A 363 -8.65 -12.19 -11.36
C ILE A 363 -10.15 -12.30 -11.64
N TYR A 364 -10.90 -12.78 -10.64
CA TYR A 364 -12.35 -12.72 -10.67
C TYR A 364 -12.78 -11.25 -10.68
N GLN A 365 -13.44 -10.83 -11.75
CA GLN A 365 -13.86 -9.45 -11.95
C GLN A 365 -14.95 -9.08 -10.93
N GLU A 366 -14.59 -8.30 -9.91
CA GLU A 366 -15.57 -7.53 -9.15
C GLU A 366 -16.04 -6.34 -10.02
N GLN A 367 -17.07 -6.64 -10.81
CA GLN A 367 -18.10 -5.79 -11.43
C GLN A 367 -17.79 -4.47 -12.16
N PHE A 368 -16.61 -3.85 -12.10
CA PHE A 368 -16.38 -2.58 -12.81
C PHE A 368 -14.98 -2.47 -13.45
N ALA A 369 -14.95 -2.72 -14.76
CA ALA A 369 -14.02 -2.12 -15.74
C ALA A 369 -12.49 -2.40 -15.67
N THR A 370 -11.98 -3.29 -14.82
CA THR A 370 -10.60 -3.79 -15.01
C THR A 370 -10.61 -4.96 -16.00
N GLY A 371 -10.21 -4.68 -17.24
CA GLY A 371 -10.20 -5.65 -18.32
C GLY A 371 -9.34 -6.88 -18.00
N ASP A 372 -9.72 -8.03 -18.55
CA ASP A 372 -9.03 -9.35 -18.49
C ASP A 372 -7.50 -9.21 -18.65
N ARG A 373 -6.78 -9.00 -17.55
CA ARG A 373 -5.32 -8.83 -17.50
C ARG A 373 -4.72 -10.21 -17.28
N PHE A 374 -3.79 -10.58 -18.14
CA PHE A 374 -3.06 -11.84 -17.98
C PHE A 374 -1.97 -11.63 -16.92
N VAL A 375 -2.10 -12.33 -15.78
CA VAL A 375 -1.19 -12.21 -14.64
C VAL A 375 -0.68 -13.59 -14.24
N ILE A 376 0.64 -13.68 -14.06
CA ILE A 376 1.34 -14.83 -13.52
C ILE A 376 1.86 -14.46 -12.13
N ARG A 377 1.62 -15.33 -11.17
CA ARG A 377 2.19 -15.24 -9.84
C ARG A 377 3.32 -16.26 -9.71
N GLY A 378 4.40 -15.86 -9.06
CA GLY A 378 5.61 -16.65 -8.86
C GLY A 378 6.00 -16.70 -7.39
N ASN A 379 6.11 -17.91 -6.85
CA ASN A 379 6.64 -18.16 -5.52
C ASN A 379 8.10 -18.59 -5.66
N LEU A 380 9.02 -17.78 -5.15
CA LEU A 380 10.45 -18.05 -5.19
C LEU A 380 10.90 -18.62 -3.84
N GLU A 381 11.49 -19.81 -3.88
CA GLU A 381 12.10 -20.47 -2.74
C GLU A 381 13.57 -20.78 -3.03
N PHE A 382 14.40 -20.80 -1.98
CA PHE A 382 15.81 -21.13 -2.08
C PHE A 382 16.09 -22.46 -1.38
N GLN A 383 16.54 -23.44 -2.16
CA GLN A 383 16.92 -24.74 -1.62
C GLN A 383 18.44 -24.79 -1.39
N TYR A 384 18.83 -25.20 -0.19
CA TYR A 384 20.21 -25.39 0.22
C TYR A 384 20.55 -26.88 0.37
N PRO A 385 21.81 -27.28 0.13
CA PRO A 385 22.26 -28.61 0.48
C PRO A 385 22.16 -28.83 1.99
N GLN A 386 21.94 -30.08 2.42
CA GLN A 386 21.98 -30.43 3.84
C GLN A 386 23.44 -30.70 4.28
N PRO A 387 23.84 -30.27 5.48
CA PRO A 387 25.15 -30.62 6.02
C PRO A 387 25.24 -32.13 6.34
N PRO A 388 26.44 -32.74 6.31
CA PRO A 388 26.62 -34.14 6.72
C PRO A 388 26.29 -34.32 8.22
N GLU A 389 25.56 -35.37 8.57
CA GLU A 389 25.15 -35.65 9.96
C GLU A 389 26.34 -35.86 10.91
N ASP A 390 27.45 -36.42 10.40
CA ASP A 390 28.65 -36.76 11.17
C ASP A 390 29.55 -35.55 11.50
N LYS A 391 29.25 -34.36 10.99
CA LYS A 391 30.09 -33.17 11.17
C LYS A 391 29.33 -32.07 11.91
N ASN A 392 30.02 -31.36 12.80
CA ASN A 392 29.46 -30.19 13.51
C ASN A 392 29.51 -28.94 12.60
N ILE A 393 28.83 -29.00 11.46
CA ILE A 393 28.82 -27.94 10.44
C ILE A 393 27.38 -27.48 10.17
N VAL A 394 27.19 -26.17 10.01
CA VAL A 394 25.95 -25.54 9.56
C VAL A 394 26.21 -24.81 8.23
N TYR A 395 25.34 -24.98 7.25
CA TYR A 395 25.44 -24.23 6.00
C TYR A 395 24.66 -22.92 6.10
N LEU A 396 25.33 -21.81 5.81
CA LEU A 396 24.74 -20.48 5.81
C LEU A 396 24.26 -20.11 4.40
N PRO A 397 23.16 -19.34 4.30
CA PRO A 397 22.66 -18.89 3.01
C PRO A 397 23.62 -17.89 2.36
N ASN A 398 23.92 -18.06 1.08
CA ASN A 398 24.61 -17.04 0.30
C ASN A 398 23.63 -15.91 -0.10
N ARG A 399 23.54 -14.86 0.73
CA ARG A 399 22.63 -13.72 0.53
C ARG A 399 22.88 -12.96 -0.76
N GLU A 400 24.13 -12.74 -1.14
CA GLU A 400 24.47 -12.04 -2.39
C GLU A 400 23.90 -12.77 -3.61
N GLN A 401 23.99 -14.10 -3.60
CA GLN A 401 23.44 -14.92 -4.66
C GLN A 401 21.91 -14.94 -4.66
N GLU A 402 21.26 -14.99 -3.48
CA GLU A 402 19.80 -14.84 -3.36
C GLU A 402 19.34 -13.51 -3.98
N TYR A 403 20.01 -12.40 -3.62
CA TYR A 403 19.73 -11.08 -4.19
C TYR A 403 19.88 -11.07 -5.71
N GLY A 404 20.96 -11.65 -6.24
CA GLY A 404 21.16 -11.78 -7.68
C GLY A 404 20.01 -12.52 -8.38
N TYR A 405 19.44 -13.54 -7.76
CA TYR A 405 18.26 -14.23 -8.31
C TYR A 405 16.99 -13.38 -8.23
N THR A 406 16.79 -12.61 -7.16
CA THR A 406 15.64 -11.69 -7.08
C THR A 406 15.73 -10.55 -8.09
N ASP A 407 16.93 -10.00 -8.32
CA ASP A 407 17.14 -8.94 -9.30
C ASP A 407 17.01 -9.46 -10.73
N PHE A 408 17.39 -10.71 -10.97
CA PHE A 408 17.08 -11.38 -12.23
C PHE A 408 15.57 -11.44 -12.49
N LEU A 409 14.74 -11.80 -11.51
CA LEU A 409 13.27 -11.77 -11.68
C LEU A 409 12.75 -10.37 -11.99
N LYS A 410 13.24 -9.34 -11.28
CA LYS A 410 12.87 -7.95 -11.57
C LYS A 410 13.24 -7.55 -13.00
N SER A 411 14.39 -8.00 -13.49
CA SER A 411 14.83 -7.72 -14.87
C SER A 411 13.92 -8.37 -15.93
N LEU A 412 13.21 -9.45 -15.57
CA LEU A 412 12.16 -10.07 -16.40
C LEU A 412 10.81 -9.35 -16.30
N GLY A 413 10.69 -8.35 -15.42
CA GLY A 413 9.48 -7.57 -15.19
C GLY A 413 8.61 -8.04 -14.03
N PHE A 414 9.10 -8.95 -13.18
CA PHE A 414 8.36 -9.35 -11.97
C PHE A 414 8.41 -8.24 -10.91
N GLU A 415 7.27 -7.98 -10.29
CA GLU A 415 7.12 -7.05 -9.17
C GLU A 415 6.82 -7.84 -7.89
N TYR A 416 7.44 -7.48 -6.77
CA TYR A 416 7.22 -8.16 -5.49
C TYR A 416 6.04 -7.56 -4.73
N GLU A 417 5.05 -8.38 -4.40
CA GLU A 417 3.86 -8.00 -3.65
C GLU A 417 4.02 -8.37 -2.17
N SER A 418 4.09 -7.36 -1.29
CA SER A 418 4.38 -7.55 0.14
C SER A 418 3.29 -8.32 0.88
N ASN A 419 2.03 -8.14 0.47
CA ASN A 419 0.88 -8.76 1.12
C ASN A 419 0.81 -10.26 0.86
N SER A 420 1.10 -10.69 -0.37
CA SER A 420 1.03 -12.08 -0.80
C SER A 420 2.38 -12.80 -0.73
N LYS A 421 3.46 -12.09 -0.36
CA LYS A 421 4.86 -12.55 -0.32
C LYS A 421 5.27 -13.29 -1.59
N SER A 422 4.88 -12.76 -2.75
CA SER A 422 5.09 -13.40 -4.04
C SER A 422 5.41 -12.38 -5.13
N TYR A 423 5.92 -12.88 -6.25
CA TYR A 423 6.25 -12.07 -7.41
C TYR A 423 5.10 -12.10 -8.42
N GLU A 424 4.71 -10.97 -8.98
CA GLU A 424 3.68 -10.88 -10.02
C GLU A 424 4.26 -10.35 -11.32
N LEU A 425 3.85 -10.97 -12.43
CA LEU A 425 4.20 -10.55 -13.78
C LEU A 425 2.90 -10.39 -14.56
N SER A 426 2.70 -9.24 -15.20
CA SER A 426 1.46 -8.94 -15.88
C SER A 426 1.67 -8.50 -17.33
N GLY A 427 0.58 -8.56 -18.11
CA GLY A 427 0.54 -7.97 -19.45
C GLY A 427 1.39 -8.70 -20.49
N ASP A 428 2.08 -7.93 -21.32
CA ASP A 428 2.91 -8.45 -22.42
C ASP A 428 4.13 -9.22 -21.91
N ALA A 429 4.72 -8.81 -20.78
CA ALA A 429 5.87 -9.49 -20.19
C ALA A 429 5.51 -10.91 -19.72
N ALA A 430 4.31 -11.08 -19.15
CA ALA A 430 3.79 -12.39 -18.77
C ALA A 430 3.56 -13.30 -19.98
N LEU A 431 3.02 -12.76 -21.07
CA LEU A 431 2.82 -13.51 -22.31
C LEU A 431 4.14 -13.86 -22.99
N ASP A 432 5.12 -12.95 -22.99
CA ASP A 432 6.48 -13.19 -23.48
C ASP A 432 7.15 -14.36 -22.72
N LEU A 433 7.00 -14.40 -21.39
CA LEU A 433 7.54 -15.47 -20.55
C LEU A 433 6.95 -16.83 -20.93
N VAL A 434 5.63 -16.91 -21.10
CA VAL A 434 4.95 -18.17 -21.46
C VAL A 434 5.27 -18.61 -22.88
N TYR A 435 5.40 -17.64 -23.80
CA TYR A 435 5.77 -17.92 -25.18
C TYR A 435 7.18 -18.51 -25.27
N LYS A 436 8.19 -17.82 -24.70
CA LYS A 436 9.60 -18.27 -24.65
C LYS A 436 9.78 -19.54 -23.82
N GLY A 437 8.98 -19.74 -22.78
CA GLY A 437 9.06 -20.90 -21.92
C GLY A 437 10.33 -20.94 -21.07
N LYS A 438 10.84 -22.15 -20.80
CA LYS A 438 11.96 -22.41 -19.89
C LYS A 438 13.29 -21.82 -20.34
N GLU A 439 13.45 -21.48 -21.62
CA GLU A 439 14.67 -20.84 -22.15
C GLU A 439 14.93 -19.46 -21.54
N SER A 440 13.91 -18.85 -20.93
CA SER A 440 14.03 -17.57 -20.23
C SER A 440 14.84 -17.65 -18.93
N PHE A 441 15.09 -18.85 -18.39
CA PHE A 441 15.75 -19.05 -17.11
C PHE A 441 17.10 -19.76 -17.26
N PRO A 442 18.22 -19.17 -16.82
CA PRO A 442 19.52 -19.82 -16.86
C PRO A 442 19.61 -20.96 -15.82
N ARG A 443 20.60 -21.85 -15.95
CA ARG A 443 20.93 -22.77 -14.84
C ARG A 443 21.48 -21.95 -13.67
N PRO A 444 21.12 -22.24 -12.40
CA PRO A 444 20.53 -23.47 -11.88
C PRO A 444 19.01 -23.42 -11.59
N TRP A 445 18.24 -22.53 -12.22
CA TRP A 445 16.81 -22.36 -11.93
C TRP A 445 15.99 -23.63 -12.14
N GLN A 446 15.16 -23.95 -11.16
CA GLN A 446 14.14 -24.99 -11.26
C GLN A 446 12.76 -24.33 -11.33
N VAL A 447 12.17 -24.32 -12.52
CA VAL A 447 10.87 -23.67 -12.75
C VAL A 447 9.76 -24.70 -12.94
N SER A 448 8.72 -24.62 -12.12
CA SER A 448 7.48 -25.42 -12.20
C SER A 448 6.28 -24.55 -12.62
N GLY A 449 5.17 -25.21 -12.98
CA GLY A 449 3.91 -24.55 -13.35
C GLY A 449 3.85 -23.88 -14.75
N LEU A 450 4.97 -23.41 -15.30
CA LEU A 450 5.02 -22.72 -16.60
C LEU A 450 4.43 -23.55 -17.77
N GLU A 451 4.68 -24.86 -17.80
CA GLU A 451 4.12 -25.75 -18.84
C GLU A 451 2.60 -25.91 -18.74
N GLN A 452 2.04 -25.86 -17.53
CA GLN A 452 0.60 -25.94 -17.32
C GLN A 452 -0.07 -24.65 -17.80
N ILE A 453 0.53 -23.49 -17.49
CA ILE A 453 0.09 -22.19 -17.99
C ILE A 453 0.14 -22.16 -19.53
N LYS A 454 1.23 -22.65 -20.13
CA LYS A 454 1.40 -22.71 -21.58
C LYS A 454 0.33 -23.59 -22.26
N LYS A 455 -0.04 -24.74 -21.68
CA LYS A 455 -1.11 -25.60 -22.20
C LYS A 455 -2.49 -24.93 -22.18
N GLY A 456 -2.72 -24.01 -21.25
CA GLY A 456 -3.95 -23.22 -21.16
C GLY A 456 -4.05 -22.07 -22.16
N LEU A 457 -2.96 -21.77 -22.88
CA LEU A 457 -2.89 -20.68 -23.86
C LEU A 457 -2.69 -21.22 -25.28
N ARG A 458 -3.30 -20.53 -26.24
CA ARG A 458 -3.07 -20.76 -27.66
C ARG A 458 -2.33 -19.57 -28.22
N PHE A 459 -1.23 -19.82 -28.92
CA PHE A 459 -0.50 -18.78 -29.63
C PHE A 459 -0.75 -18.90 -31.13
N ALA A 460 -0.87 -17.76 -31.80
CA ALA A 460 -1.01 -17.68 -33.24
C ALA A 460 0.04 -16.73 -33.84
N GLU A 461 0.45 -17.02 -35.07
CA GLU A 461 1.36 -16.17 -35.82
C GLU A 461 0.56 -15.32 -36.79
N LEU A 462 0.89 -14.03 -36.81
CA LEU A 462 0.34 -13.04 -37.71
C LEU A 462 1.49 -12.49 -38.55
N ASP A 463 1.23 -12.35 -39.84
CA ASP A 463 2.16 -11.78 -40.79
C ASP A 463 1.44 -10.71 -41.62
N ILE A 464 2.12 -9.59 -41.86
CA ILE A 464 1.63 -8.54 -42.74
C ILE A 464 2.28 -8.72 -44.10
N ASN A 465 1.45 -8.86 -45.13
CA ASN A 465 1.90 -8.90 -46.51
C ASN A 465 1.65 -7.54 -47.15
N VAL A 466 2.71 -6.93 -47.68
CA VAL A 466 2.66 -5.65 -48.39
C VAL A 466 3.09 -5.90 -49.84
N THR A 467 2.21 -5.62 -50.79
CA THR A 467 2.53 -5.69 -52.23
C THR A 467 2.58 -4.29 -52.81
N LEU A 468 3.73 -3.93 -53.40
CA LEU A 468 3.99 -2.63 -54.03
C LEU A 468 4.20 -2.82 -55.54
N THR A 469 3.29 -2.25 -56.34
CA THR A 469 3.31 -2.36 -57.80
C THR A 469 3.30 -0.98 -58.48
N SER A 470 4.15 -0.74 -59.46
CA SER A 470 4.18 0.53 -60.20
C SER A 470 2.87 0.74 -60.93
N SER A 471 2.21 1.86 -60.66
CA SER A 471 0.96 2.22 -61.34
C SER A 471 1.26 3.05 -62.60
N THR A 472 0.50 2.83 -63.67
CA THR A 472 0.52 3.76 -64.81
C THR A 472 -0.19 5.07 -64.44
N PRO A 473 0.36 6.25 -64.79
CA PRO A 473 -0.23 7.53 -64.45
C PRO A 473 -1.65 7.67 -65.05
N PRO A 474 -2.59 8.33 -64.36
CA PRO A 474 -3.96 8.50 -64.85
C PRO A 474 -3.98 9.32 -66.15
N LYS A 475 -4.83 8.93 -67.11
CA LYS A 475 -4.89 9.44 -68.49
C LYS A 475 -5.30 10.92 -68.65
N SER A 476 -5.44 11.70 -67.57
CA SER A 476 -5.98 13.08 -67.62
C SER A 476 -4.98 14.19 -67.30
N SER A 477 -3.71 13.90 -67.01
CA SER A 477 -2.69 14.95 -66.79
C SER A 477 -1.74 15.06 -67.98
N SER A 478 -1.83 16.20 -68.67
CA SER A 478 -0.85 16.67 -69.65
C SER A 478 0.55 16.65 -69.04
N LYS A 479 1.48 15.89 -69.67
CA LYS A 479 2.95 15.89 -69.47
C LYS A 479 3.42 16.53 -68.15
N ALA A 480 3.06 15.92 -67.02
CA ALA A 480 3.63 16.27 -65.73
C ALA A 480 4.87 15.39 -65.52
N TYR A 481 6.02 16.03 -65.35
CA TYR A 481 7.27 15.38 -64.98
C TYR A 481 7.09 14.57 -63.68
N GLY A 482 7.27 13.24 -63.77
CA GLY A 482 8.16 12.50 -62.87
C GLY A 482 7.70 12.10 -61.45
N ILE A 483 6.40 12.01 -61.12
CA ILE A 483 6.00 11.36 -59.85
C ILE A 483 5.61 9.91 -60.12
N ASP A 484 6.51 8.98 -59.79
CA ASP A 484 6.24 7.54 -59.85
C ASP A 484 5.30 7.14 -58.71
N TRP A 485 4.07 6.77 -59.08
CA TRP A 485 3.04 6.30 -58.15
C TRP A 485 3.03 4.78 -58.07
N PHE A 486 2.93 4.24 -56.86
CA PHE A 486 2.85 2.80 -56.59
C PHE A 486 1.49 2.44 -55.99
N ASP A 487 0.82 1.44 -56.57
CA ASP A 487 -0.34 0.80 -55.95
C ASP A 487 0.17 -0.11 -54.82
N CYS A 488 -0.26 0.21 -53.59
CA CYS A 488 0.08 -0.52 -52.37
C CYS A 488 -1.13 -1.33 -51.89
N HIS A 489 -0.92 -2.63 -51.69
CA HIS A 489 -1.88 -3.53 -51.09
C HIS A 489 -1.33 -4.09 -49.79
N ILE A 490 -2.06 -3.92 -48.69
CA ILE A 490 -1.70 -4.48 -47.38
C ILE A 490 -2.78 -5.47 -46.96
N SER A 491 -2.36 -6.70 -46.66
CA SER A 491 -3.19 -7.75 -46.08
C SER A 491 -2.53 -8.34 -44.83
N LEU A 492 -3.36 -8.87 -43.93
CA LEU A 492 -2.94 -9.58 -42.72
C LEU A 492 -3.24 -11.07 -42.92
N THR A 493 -2.26 -11.92 -42.66
CA THR A 493 -2.46 -13.38 -42.68
C THR A 493 -2.25 -13.97 -41.29
N GLN A 494 -3.10 -14.92 -40.92
CA GLN A 494 -2.95 -15.76 -39.73
C GLN A 494 -2.76 -17.20 -40.20
N ASN A 495 -1.63 -17.84 -39.86
CA ASN A 495 -1.31 -19.20 -40.32
C ASN A 495 -1.53 -19.38 -41.84
N SER A 496 -1.06 -18.42 -42.66
CA SER A 496 -1.25 -18.35 -44.12
C SER A 496 -2.68 -18.11 -44.64
N ALA A 497 -3.68 -17.89 -43.78
CA ALA A 497 -5.03 -17.51 -44.19
C ALA A 497 -5.25 -15.98 -44.05
N ASN A 498 -5.86 -15.34 -45.04
CA ASN A 498 -6.17 -13.91 -44.96
C ASN A 498 -7.21 -13.63 -43.87
N VAL A 499 -6.88 -12.72 -42.95
CA VAL A 499 -7.76 -12.26 -41.87
C VAL A 499 -7.98 -10.74 -41.96
N PRO A 500 -9.12 -10.22 -41.48
CA PRO A 500 -9.38 -8.78 -41.47
C PRO A 500 -8.32 -8.00 -40.67
N LEU A 501 -7.77 -6.94 -41.25
CA LEU A 501 -6.83 -6.05 -40.54
C LEU A 501 -7.47 -5.39 -39.30
N SER A 502 -8.80 -5.18 -39.34
CA SER A 502 -9.58 -4.70 -38.19
C SER A 502 -9.44 -5.58 -36.93
N LEU A 503 -9.07 -6.86 -37.07
CA LEU A 503 -8.82 -7.78 -35.95
C LEU A 503 -7.74 -7.26 -34.99
N LEU A 504 -6.71 -6.56 -35.51
CA LEU A 504 -5.63 -5.99 -34.69
C LEU A 504 -6.13 -4.87 -33.76
N PHE A 505 -7.24 -4.23 -34.13
CA PHE A 505 -7.74 -3.00 -33.48
C PHE A 505 -9.01 -3.20 -32.65
N LYS A 506 -9.71 -4.32 -32.83
CA LYS A 506 -10.96 -4.62 -32.11
C LYS A 506 -10.74 -4.88 -30.63
N ASN A 507 -9.67 -5.61 -30.29
CA ASN A 507 -9.39 -6.07 -28.92
C ASN A 507 -8.16 -5.36 -28.32
N THR A 508 -7.83 -4.16 -28.83
CA THR A 508 -6.71 -3.38 -28.34
C THR A 508 -6.98 -2.83 -26.95
N LYS A 509 -6.06 -3.08 -26.02
CA LYS A 509 -6.07 -2.51 -24.68
C LYS A 509 -4.91 -1.52 -24.53
N PRO A 510 -5.00 -0.52 -23.62
CA PRO A 510 -3.94 0.47 -23.43
C PRO A 510 -2.60 -0.15 -22.99
N ASP A 511 -2.66 -1.26 -22.25
CA ASP A 511 -1.49 -1.89 -21.60
C ASP A 511 -0.80 -2.95 -22.47
N HIS A 512 -1.33 -3.24 -23.65
CA HIS A 512 -0.85 -4.31 -24.53
C HIS A 512 -0.45 -3.71 -25.88
N ASP A 513 0.84 -3.61 -26.13
CA ASP A 513 1.38 -3.09 -27.39
C ASP A 513 1.91 -4.23 -28.28
N LYS A 514 2.37 -5.33 -27.68
CA LYS A 514 3.02 -6.43 -28.38
C LYS A 514 2.12 -7.64 -28.61
N TRP A 515 1.20 -7.93 -27.69
CA TRP A 515 0.29 -9.07 -27.80
C TRP A 515 -1.16 -8.65 -27.95
N ILE A 516 -1.90 -9.32 -28.82
CA ILE A 516 -3.33 -9.13 -29.00
C ILE A 516 -4.09 -10.45 -28.83
N LYS A 517 -5.28 -10.39 -28.22
CA LYS A 517 -6.18 -11.53 -28.09
C LYS A 517 -7.11 -11.56 -29.31
N LEU A 518 -7.05 -12.66 -30.07
CA LEU A 518 -7.92 -12.90 -31.22
C LEU A 518 -9.30 -13.38 -30.75
N ASP A 519 -10.29 -13.27 -31.63
CA ASP A 519 -11.67 -13.73 -31.36
C ASP A 519 -11.75 -15.25 -31.07
N SER A 520 -10.75 -16.01 -31.51
CA SER A 520 -10.59 -17.44 -31.19
C SER A 520 -10.09 -17.71 -29.76
N GLY A 521 -9.77 -16.66 -28.99
CA GLY A 521 -9.15 -16.73 -27.67
C GLY A 521 -7.63 -16.94 -27.70
N ALA A 522 -7.03 -17.12 -28.88
CA ALA A 522 -5.58 -17.22 -29.03
C ALA A 522 -4.91 -15.84 -28.89
N TYR A 523 -3.67 -15.82 -28.39
CA TYR A 523 -2.82 -14.64 -28.35
C TYR A 523 -1.90 -14.61 -29.57
N ALA A 524 -1.82 -13.47 -30.25
CA ALA A 524 -0.92 -13.28 -31.36
C ALA A 524 -0.01 -12.08 -31.13
N MET A 525 1.25 -12.23 -31.52
CA MET A 525 2.21 -11.14 -31.46
C MET A 525 2.01 -10.20 -32.64
N VAL A 526 1.97 -8.90 -32.37
CA VAL A 526 1.72 -7.86 -33.37
C VAL A 526 2.93 -7.74 -34.31
N PRO A 527 2.71 -7.77 -35.64
CA PRO A 527 3.78 -7.53 -36.61
C PRO A 527 4.22 -6.06 -36.63
N GLY A 528 5.51 -5.77 -36.80
CA GLY A 528 6.02 -4.39 -36.86
C GLY A 528 6.46 -3.84 -35.50
N GLY A 529 6.86 -4.70 -34.56
CA GLY A 529 7.36 -4.34 -33.23
C GLY A 529 6.29 -4.04 -32.18
N GLY A 530 5.30 -3.20 -32.51
CA GLY A 530 4.22 -2.81 -31.59
C GLY A 530 2.99 -2.26 -32.30
N LEU A 531 1.84 -2.40 -31.67
CA LEU A 531 0.55 -2.01 -32.21
C LEU A 531 0.44 -0.51 -32.42
N ARG A 532 1.00 0.30 -31.53
CA ARG A 532 1.01 1.76 -31.67
C ARG A 532 1.81 2.20 -32.89
N GLN A 533 3.00 1.62 -33.08
CA GLN A 533 3.84 1.90 -34.25
C GLN A 533 3.13 1.47 -35.54
N LEU A 534 2.50 0.30 -35.51
CA LEU A 534 1.73 -0.20 -36.64
C LEU A 534 0.51 0.70 -36.93
N GLN A 535 -0.23 1.14 -35.90
CA GLN A 535 -1.36 2.06 -36.03
C GLN A 535 -0.94 3.39 -36.65
N THR A 536 0.18 3.96 -36.20
CA THR A 536 0.73 5.19 -36.79
C THR A 536 1.08 4.97 -38.26
N SER A 537 1.78 3.88 -38.57
CA SER A 537 2.21 3.57 -39.94
C SER A 537 1.02 3.35 -40.89
N LEU A 538 0.00 2.62 -40.45
CA LEU A 538 -1.21 2.37 -41.24
C LEU A 538 -2.12 3.59 -41.32
N GLY A 539 -2.22 4.39 -40.26
CA GLY A 539 -3.02 5.62 -40.22
C GLY A 539 -2.48 6.69 -41.18
N MET A 540 -1.16 6.76 -41.38
CA MET A 540 -0.56 7.62 -42.41
C MET A 540 -0.94 7.20 -43.83
N LEU A 541 -1.25 5.92 -44.05
CA LEU A 541 -1.56 5.36 -45.37
C LEU A 541 -3.03 5.41 -45.75
N ALA A 542 -3.90 5.13 -44.79
CA ALA A 542 -5.34 5.08 -45.00
C ALA A 542 -6.08 5.50 -43.73
N PRO A 543 -6.86 6.60 -43.74
CA PRO A 543 -7.54 7.10 -42.54
C PRO A 543 -8.58 6.11 -41.98
N ASN A 544 -9.14 5.24 -42.83
CA ASN A 544 -10.16 4.25 -42.45
C ASN A 544 -9.60 2.84 -42.20
N PHE A 545 -8.29 2.71 -41.95
CA PHE A 545 -7.62 1.40 -41.82
C PHE A 545 -8.25 0.48 -40.76
N LYS A 546 -8.77 1.06 -39.66
CA LYS A 546 -9.37 0.33 -38.53
C LYS A 546 -10.61 -0.48 -38.90
N LEU A 547 -11.33 -0.07 -39.95
CA LEU A 547 -12.56 -0.72 -40.42
C LEU A 547 -12.32 -1.57 -41.68
N SER A 548 -11.10 -1.58 -42.21
CA SER A 548 -10.77 -2.23 -43.47
C SER A 548 -10.30 -3.67 -43.27
N ASN A 549 -10.68 -4.56 -44.18
CA ASN A 549 -10.14 -5.92 -44.22
C ASN A 549 -8.75 -5.94 -44.88
N THR A 550 -8.57 -5.06 -45.88
CA THR A 550 -7.31 -4.83 -46.59
C THR A 550 -7.18 -3.35 -46.90
N ILE A 551 -5.95 -2.86 -47.02
CA ILE A 551 -5.70 -1.48 -47.46
C ILE A 551 -5.30 -1.52 -48.92
N LYS A 552 -5.90 -0.63 -49.71
CA LYS A 552 -5.51 -0.35 -51.10
C LYS A 552 -5.33 1.16 -51.22
N THR A 553 -4.09 1.60 -51.39
CA THR A 553 -3.76 3.04 -51.47
C THR A 553 -2.66 3.28 -52.49
N LYS A 554 -2.48 4.54 -52.90
CA LYS A 554 -1.39 4.95 -53.77
C LYS A 554 -0.30 5.61 -52.95
N LEU A 555 0.93 5.13 -53.11
CA LEU A 555 2.11 5.70 -52.48
C LEU A 555 2.93 6.48 -53.49
N ASN A 556 3.53 7.59 -53.05
CA ASN A 556 4.62 8.18 -53.80
C ASN A 556 5.90 7.35 -53.62
N SER A 557 6.92 7.62 -54.42
CA SER A 557 8.18 6.87 -54.41
C SER A 557 8.86 6.89 -53.04
N GLY A 558 8.90 8.06 -52.36
CA GLY A 558 9.47 8.20 -51.02
C GLY A 558 8.82 7.29 -49.98
N GLN A 559 7.49 7.25 -49.95
CA GLN A 559 6.71 6.37 -49.07
C GLN A 559 6.94 4.89 -49.41
N ALA A 560 6.94 4.53 -50.69
CA ALA A 560 7.16 3.16 -51.14
C ALA A 560 8.55 2.64 -50.74
N ILE A 561 9.59 3.47 -50.84
CA ILE A 561 10.95 3.15 -50.39
C ILE A 561 11.01 2.99 -48.87
N SER A 562 10.36 3.88 -48.12
CA SER A 562 10.31 3.80 -46.66
C SER A 562 9.69 2.47 -46.21
N PHE A 563 8.61 2.03 -46.87
CA PHE A 563 8.00 0.73 -46.58
C PHE A 563 8.93 -0.42 -46.95
N ALA A 564 9.55 -0.39 -48.13
CA ALA A 564 10.47 -1.42 -48.62
C ALA A 564 11.71 -1.62 -47.72
N ARG A 565 12.05 -0.64 -46.88
CA ARG A 565 13.15 -0.71 -45.90
C ARG A 565 12.74 -1.30 -44.54
N THR A 566 11.46 -1.56 -44.31
CA THR A 566 11.01 -2.19 -43.07
C THR A 566 11.63 -3.59 -42.94
N ASN A 567 12.38 -3.81 -41.87
CA ASN A 567 13.10 -5.07 -41.63
C ASN A 567 12.53 -5.77 -40.38
N ASP A 568 11.29 -6.24 -40.50
CA ASP A 568 10.62 -7.06 -39.49
C ASP A 568 10.35 -8.45 -40.09
N PRO A 569 10.74 -9.56 -39.44
CA PRO A 569 10.54 -10.91 -39.96
C PRO A 569 9.06 -11.27 -40.23
N LYS A 570 8.12 -10.58 -39.57
CA LYS A 570 6.67 -10.75 -39.72
C LYS A 570 6.02 -9.78 -40.71
N VAL A 571 6.82 -8.96 -41.39
CA VAL A 571 6.35 -8.04 -42.43
C VAL A 571 7.00 -8.43 -43.75
N HIS A 572 6.23 -9.10 -44.60
CA HIS A 572 6.66 -9.55 -45.91
C HIS A 572 6.34 -8.49 -46.96
N ILE A 573 7.37 -7.93 -47.60
CA ILE A 573 7.21 -6.89 -48.62
C ILE A 573 7.59 -7.47 -49.98
N ASP A 574 6.60 -7.60 -50.86
CA ASP A 574 6.82 -7.86 -52.27
C ASP A 574 6.79 -6.53 -53.04
N SER A 575 7.91 -6.23 -53.69
CA SER A 575 8.10 -5.00 -54.46
C SER A 575 8.52 -5.31 -55.88
N ASP A 576 8.04 -4.49 -56.82
CA ASP A 576 8.40 -4.62 -58.22
C ASP A 576 9.90 -4.33 -58.50
N LYS A 577 10.33 -4.68 -59.71
CA LYS A 577 11.74 -4.54 -60.12
C LYS A 577 12.22 -3.08 -60.11
N LYS A 578 11.33 -2.12 -60.36
CA LYS A 578 11.69 -0.69 -60.43
C LYS A 578 11.96 -0.13 -59.04
N LEU A 579 11.09 -0.43 -58.08
CA LEU A 579 11.25 -0.01 -56.69
C LEU A 579 12.46 -0.70 -56.05
N LYS A 580 12.69 -1.99 -56.34
CA LYS A 580 13.90 -2.70 -55.90
C LYS A 580 15.18 -2.05 -56.42
N ALA A 581 15.22 -1.66 -57.70
CA ALA A 581 16.36 -0.96 -58.28
C ALA A 581 16.58 0.42 -57.65
N LEU A 582 15.51 1.17 -57.39
CA LEU A 582 15.57 2.49 -56.79
C LEU A 582 15.97 2.44 -55.30
N ALA A 583 15.41 1.51 -54.53
CA ALA A 583 15.80 1.27 -53.14
C ALA A 583 17.28 0.85 -53.05
N LYS A 584 17.75 0.01 -53.98
CA LYS A 584 19.16 -0.37 -54.08
C LYS A 584 20.06 0.83 -54.39
N LYS A 585 19.71 1.66 -55.40
CA LYS A 585 20.46 2.88 -55.74
C LYS A 585 20.59 3.83 -54.55
N LEU A 586 19.55 3.96 -53.72
CA LEU A 586 19.58 4.79 -52.52
C LEU A 586 20.32 4.15 -51.35
N ALA A 587 20.29 2.82 -51.20
CA ALA A 587 21.04 2.11 -50.16
C ALA A 587 22.55 2.10 -50.43
N GLU A 588 22.94 2.06 -51.71
CA GLU A 588 24.33 2.09 -52.19
C GLU A 588 24.83 3.53 -52.45
N PHE A 589 24.03 4.53 -52.10
CA PHE A 589 24.38 5.93 -52.31
C PHE A 589 25.41 6.41 -51.28
N ASP A 590 26.61 6.75 -51.75
CA ASP A 590 27.72 7.26 -50.92
C ASP A 590 28.00 8.75 -51.18
N SER A 591 27.90 9.20 -52.45
CA SER A 591 28.09 10.61 -52.82
C SER A 591 27.38 10.99 -54.13
N ILE A 592 27.17 12.29 -54.35
CA ILE A 592 26.71 12.83 -55.64
C ILE A 592 27.91 13.21 -56.48
N ASP A 593 27.98 12.64 -57.68
CA ASP A 593 28.98 13.03 -58.66
C ASP A 593 28.78 14.49 -59.08
N LYS A 594 29.85 15.29 -58.96
CA LYS A 594 29.81 16.69 -59.37
C LYS A 594 29.64 16.81 -60.87
N ILE A 595 28.63 17.54 -61.30
CA ILE A 595 28.34 17.75 -62.72
C ILE A 595 28.77 19.14 -63.14
N THR A 596 29.56 19.18 -64.20
CA THR A 596 29.94 20.44 -64.84
C THR A 596 28.74 20.99 -65.63
N PRO A 597 28.44 22.30 -65.53
CA PRO A 597 27.40 22.95 -66.32
C PRO A 597 27.59 22.72 -67.83
N SER A 598 26.50 22.72 -68.59
CA SER A 598 26.55 22.63 -70.05
C SER A 598 27.44 23.74 -70.62
N LYS A 599 28.18 23.45 -71.70
CA LYS A 599 29.02 24.43 -72.41
C LYS A 599 28.23 25.62 -72.97
N SER A 600 26.91 25.49 -73.08
CA SER A 600 25.99 26.55 -73.52
C SER A 600 25.44 27.41 -72.37
N PHE A 601 25.86 27.17 -71.12
CA PHE A 601 25.42 27.94 -69.96
C PHE A 601 26.32 29.17 -69.78
N GLU A 602 25.78 30.35 -70.08
CA GLU A 602 26.48 31.64 -69.95
C GLU A 602 26.27 32.20 -68.53
N GLY A 603 26.93 31.59 -67.54
CA GLY A 603 26.88 32.05 -66.16
C GLY A 603 27.85 31.31 -65.23
N GLU A 604 28.23 31.94 -64.12
CA GLU A 604 29.04 31.30 -63.08
C GLU A 604 28.13 30.80 -61.95
N LEU A 605 28.07 29.49 -61.77
CA LEU A 605 27.31 28.89 -60.66
C LEU A 605 28.10 29.04 -59.36
N ARG A 606 27.47 29.61 -58.33
CA ARG A 606 28.02 29.58 -56.96
C ARG A 606 28.14 28.12 -56.48
N PRO A 607 29.01 27.82 -55.51
CA PRO A 607 29.23 26.43 -55.05
C PRO A 607 27.94 25.66 -54.74
N TYR A 608 27.01 26.25 -53.97
CA TYR A 608 25.73 25.61 -53.66
C TYR A 608 24.83 25.37 -54.89
N GLN A 609 24.98 26.16 -55.95
CA GLN A 609 24.23 25.99 -57.20
C GLN A 609 24.84 24.89 -58.07
N SER A 610 26.16 24.71 -58.03
CA SER A 610 26.85 23.56 -58.63
C SER A 610 26.48 22.27 -57.92
N ASP A 611 26.40 22.31 -56.59
CA ASP A 611 25.91 21.18 -55.79
C ASP A 611 24.44 20.92 -56.11
N GLY A 612 23.61 21.96 -56.20
CA GLY A 612 22.21 21.87 -56.62
C GLY A 612 22.03 21.27 -58.03
N LEU A 613 22.89 21.63 -58.99
CA LEU A 613 22.89 21.03 -60.33
C LEU A 613 23.22 19.52 -60.28
N SER A 614 24.16 19.15 -59.43
CA SER A 614 24.56 17.76 -59.23
C SER A 614 23.41 16.95 -58.59
N TRP A 615 22.72 17.54 -57.61
CA TRP A 615 21.49 16.98 -57.01
C TRP A 615 20.37 16.79 -58.05
N LEU A 616 20.15 17.77 -58.93
CA LEU A 616 19.10 17.71 -59.95
C LEU A 616 19.31 16.64 -61.03
N ASN A 617 20.55 16.17 -61.24
CA ASN A 617 20.82 15.05 -62.15
C ASN A 617 20.80 13.69 -61.44
N PHE A 618 21.06 13.67 -60.14
CA PHE A 618 21.04 12.45 -59.34
C PHE A 618 19.61 11.95 -59.11
N LEU A 619 18.71 12.88 -58.77
CA LEU A 619 17.26 12.69 -58.62
C LEU A 619 16.63 12.41 -59.99
#